data_AF-A0A1I4UW19-F1
#
_entry.id   AF-A0A1I4UW19-F1
#
_cell.length_a   1.000
_cell.length_b   1.000
_cell.length_c   1.000
_cell.angle_alpha   90.00
_cell.angle_beta   90.00
_cell.angle_gamma   90.00
#
_symmetry.space_group_name_H-M   'P 1'
#
loop_
_entity.id
_entity.type
_entity.pdbx_description
1 polymer ?
#
loop_
_entity_poly.entity_id
_entity_poly.type
_entity_poly.pdbx_seq_one_letter_code
_entity_poly.pdbx_strand_id
1 'polypeptide(L)'
;MAQVQVRDFALWIKHIHGDEVLAAKLDRLRPDEVVRLKVDGRVGAWRKMSAYKSSGRPTPGLSPLGEMRAYWKELFRQSKGDAVATIELVADEAAPVAGNDAVPAIEWPDEANRVAALAALRDFRNAGYRSDGTPYGKRDDWYAEDGR
;
A
#
# COMPACT_ATOMS: atom_id res chain seq x y z
N MET A 1 -25.67 -5.66 0.25
CA MET A 1 -25.23 -5.19 1.59
C MET A 1 -24.70 -6.40 2.33
N ALA A 2 -23.49 -6.33 2.85
CA ALA A 2 -22.88 -7.47 3.55
C ALA A 2 -22.90 -7.23 5.06
N GLN A 3 -22.85 -8.30 5.84
CA GLN A 3 -22.69 -8.25 7.29
C GLN A 3 -21.29 -8.72 7.66
N VAL A 4 -20.67 -8.13 8.67
CA VAL A 4 -19.36 -8.54 9.15
C VAL A 4 -19.33 -8.68 10.66
N GLN A 5 -18.73 -9.76 11.15
CA GLN A 5 -18.49 -9.94 12.58
C GLN A 5 -17.24 -9.17 13.03
N VAL A 6 -17.41 -8.30 14.02
CA VAL A 6 -16.36 -7.46 14.60
C VAL A 6 -15.66 -8.23 15.70
N ARG A 7 -14.73 -9.12 15.32
CA ARG A 7 -13.98 -9.99 16.26
C ARG A 7 -12.59 -9.50 16.63
N ASP A 8 -12.12 -8.42 15.99
CA ASP A 8 -10.74 -7.95 16.10
C ASP A 8 -10.67 -6.46 15.75
N PHE A 9 -9.51 -5.84 15.99
CA PHE A 9 -9.18 -4.49 15.52
C PHE A 9 -9.03 -4.41 14.00
N ALA A 10 -8.92 -5.55 13.34
CA ALA A 10 -8.92 -5.71 11.90
C ALA A 10 -10.25 -6.29 11.40
N LEU A 11 -10.61 -5.93 10.18
CA LEU A 11 -11.72 -6.56 9.48
C LEU A 11 -11.20 -7.76 8.70
N TRP A 12 -11.65 -8.96 9.08
CA TRP A 12 -11.27 -10.21 8.43
C TRP A 12 -12.28 -10.58 7.35
N ILE A 13 -11.81 -10.84 6.13
CA ILE A 13 -12.68 -11.14 4.97
C ILE A 13 -13.52 -12.40 5.21
N LYS A 14 -12.96 -13.39 5.90
CA LYS A 14 -13.67 -14.62 6.30
C LYS A 14 -14.89 -14.40 7.21
N HIS A 15 -15.01 -13.23 7.84
CA HIS A 15 -16.15 -12.87 8.68
C HIS A 15 -17.19 -12.04 7.94
N ILE A 16 -17.01 -11.80 6.63
CA ILE A 16 -17.99 -11.14 5.77
C ILE A 16 -19.00 -12.20 5.32
N HIS A 17 -20.29 -11.89 5.49
CA HIS A 17 -21.42 -12.74 5.15
C HIS A 17 -22.45 -11.97 4.33
N GLY A 18 -23.24 -12.67 3.53
CA GLY A 18 -24.34 -12.09 2.74
C GLY A 18 -23.94 -11.40 1.43
N ASP A 19 -22.64 -11.27 1.13
CA ASP A 19 -22.14 -10.74 -0.14
C ASP A 19 -20.78 -11.33 -0.51
N GLU A 20 -20.80 -12.45 -1.24
CA GLU A 20 -19.59 -13.13 -1.70
C GLU A 20 -18.81 -12.34 -2.74
N VAL A 21 -19.52 -11.53 -3.54
CA VAL A 21 -18.91 -10.69 -4.57
C VAL A 21 -18.06 -9.60 -3.92
N LEU A 22 -18.58 -8.97 -2.85
CA LEU A 22 -17.83 -8.03 -2.05
C LEU A 22 -16.59 -8.69 -1.42
N ALA A 23 -16.77 -9.84 -0.78
CA ALA A 23 -15.67 -10.56 -0.15
C ALA A 23 -14.56 -10.91 -1.16
N ALA A 24 -14.92 -11.41 -2.35
CA ALA A 24 -13.99 -11.72 -3.41
C ALA A 24 -13.27 -10.47 -3.97
N LYS A 25 -13.96 -9.33 -4.08
CA LYS A 25 -13.34 -8.05 -4.47
C LYS A 25 -12.30 -7.60 -3.45
N LEU A 26 -12.65 -7.62 -2.17
CA LEU A 26 -11.74 -7.24 -1.09
C LEU A 26 -10.55 -8.21 -0.96
N ASP A 27 -10.75 -9.47 -1.34
CA ASP A 27 -9.68 -10.46 -1.31
C ASP A 27 -8.62 -10.20 -2.37
N ARG A 28 -9.04 -9.74 -3.56
CA ARG A 28 -8.18 -9.43 -4.72
C ARG A 28 -7.41 -8.12 -4.63
N LEU A 29 -7.66 -7.29 -3.62
CA LEU A 29 -6.92 -6.05 -3.40
C LEU A 29 -5.42 -6.34 -3.23
N ARG A 30 -4.56 -5.48 -3.80
CA ARG A 30 -3.13 -5.61 -3.61
C ARG A 30 -2.75 -5.31 -2.16
N PRO A 31 -1.65 -5.89 -1.64
CA PRO A 31 -1.09 -5.49 -0.36
C PRO A 31 -0.95 -3.96 -0.27
N ASP A 32 -1.30 -3.39 0.88
CA ASP A 32 -1.26 -1.95 1.16
C ASP A 32 -2.19 -1.07 0.32
N GLU A 33 -3.02 -1.66 -0.56
CA GLU A 33 -4.05 -0.94 -1.32
C GLU A 33 -5.13 -0.40 -0.39
N VAL A 34 -5.56 0.84 -0.63
CA VAL A 34 -6.56 1.54 0.18
C VAL A 34 -7.90 1.58 -0.54
N VAL A 35 -8.96 1.22 0.17
CA VAL A 35 -10.35 1.26 -0.31
C VAL A 35 -11.23 2.01 0.67
N ARG A 36 -12.36 2.55 0.19
CA ARG A 36 -13.38 3.15 1.04
C ARG A 36 -14.54 2.18 1.25
N LEU A 37 -14.84 1.92 2.51
CA LEU A 37 -16.01 1.12 2.90
C LEU A 37 -16.93 1.98 3.74
N LYS A 38 -18.22 1.78 3.53
CA LYS A 38 -19.26 2.30 4.40
C LYS A 38 -19.58 1.22 5.43
N VAL A 39 -19.44 1.56 6.71
CA VAL A 39 -19.70 0.69 7.86
C VAL A 39 -20.78 1.34 8.72
N ASP A 40 -21.92 0.68 8.89
CA ASP A 40 -23.08 1.20 9.64
C ASP A 40 -23.43 2.66 9.28
N GLY A 41 -23.38 3.00 7.99
CA GLY A 41 -23.65 4.35 7.51
C GLY A 41 -22.43 5.28 7.42
N ARG A 42 -21.31 4.94 8.07
CA ARG A 42 -20.08 5.77 8.13
C ARG A 42 -19.09 5.36 7.05
N VAL A 43 -18.68 6.29 6.19
CA VAL A 43 -17.64 6.04 5.19
C VAL A 43 -16.26 6.20 5.83
N GLY A 44 -15.38 5.24 5.59
CA GLY A 44 -14.00 5.28 6.08
C GLY A 44 -13.03 4.58 5.16
N ALA A 45 -11.74 4.92 5.31
CA ALA A 45 -10.66 4.31 4.55
C ALA A 45 -10.14 3.04 5.25
N TRP A 46 -9.82 2.05 4.44
CA TRP A 46 -9.36 0.72 4.85
C TRP A 46 -8.18 0.31 3.99
N ARG A 47 -7.13 -0.19 4.61
CA ARG A 47 -5.93 -0.66 3.91
C ARG A 47 -5.87 -2.18 3.93
N LYS A 48 -5.63 -2.81 2.78
CA LYS A 48 -5.32 -4.24 2.70
C LYS A 48 -4.03 -4.54 3.45
N MET A 49 -4.08 -5.51 4.35
CA MET A 49 -2.90 -5.91 5.11
C MET A 49 -1.81 -6.45 4.19
N SER A 50 -0.56 -6.18 4.56
CA SER A 50 0.59 -6.78 3.90
C SER A 50 0.59 -8.29 4.11
N ALA A 51 1.29 -9.01 3.22
CA ALA A 51 1.43 -10.46 3.34
C ALA A 51 2.14 -10.84 4.66
N TYR A 52 1.81 -12.03 5.19
CA TYR A 52 2.45 -12.55 6.39
C TYR A 52 3.97 -12.63 6.20
N LYS A 53 4.74 -11.92 7.02
CA LYS A 53 6.21 -11.88 6.95
C LYS A 53 6.86 -13.28 6.98
N SER A 54 6.25 -14.23 7.68
CA SER A 54 6.76 -15.59 7.85
C SER A 54 6.45 -16.56 6.72
N SER A 55 5.32 -16.37 6.02
CA SER A 55 4.83 -17.34 5.01
C SER A 55 4.67 -16.75 3.61
N GLY A 56 4.78 -15.42 3.44
CA GLY A 56 4.54 -14.72 2.18
C GLY A 56 3.09 -14.78 1.70
N ARG A 57 2.18 -15.45 2.44
CA ARG A 57 0.78 -15.58 2.04
C ARG A 57 0.04 -14.25 2.20
N PRO A 58 -0.86 -13.90 1.28
CA PRO A 58 -1.73 -12.74 1.45
C PRO A 58 -2.51 -12.83 2.77
N THR A 59 -2.56 -11.74 3.52
CA THR A 59 -3.39 -11.68 4.72
C THR A 59 -4.81 -11.27 4.33
N PRO A 60 -5.84 -12.10 4.58
CA PRO A 60 -7.22 -11.81 4.22
C PRO A 60 -7.87 -10.84 5.22
N GLY A 61 -7.23 -9.68 5.42
CA GLY A 61 -7.60 -8.69 6.42
C GLY A 61 -7.42 -7.26 5.91
N LEU A 62 -8.26 -6.37 6.43
CA LEU A 62 -8.22 -4.93 6.19
C LEU A 62 -7.98 -4.20 7.53
N SER A 63 -7.09 -3.22 7.51
CA SER A 63 -6.83 -2.33 8.64
C SER A 63 -7.59 -1.01 8.44
N PRO A 64 -8.42 -0.57 9.40
CA PRO A 64 -9.07 0.72 9.32
C PRO A 64 -8.05 1.86 9.48
N LEU A 65 -8.24 2.96 8.76
CA LEU A 65 -7.41 4.15 8.78
C LEU A 65 -8.17 5.36 9.35
N GLY A 66 -7.43 6.37 9.82
CA GLY A 66 -8.00 7.65 10.27
C GLY A 66 -9.09 7.49 11.35
N GLU A 67 -10.19 8.23 11.19
CA GLU A 67 -11.33 8.22 12.12
C GLU A 67 -12.02 6.86 12.19
N MET A 68 -12.05 6.11 11.09
CA MET A 68 -12.63 4.76 11.03
C MET A 68 -11.88 3.80 11.97
N ARG A 69 -10.58 4.02 12.19
CA ARG A 69 -9.80 3.23 13.15
C ARG A 69 -10.30 3.42 14.58
N ALA A 70 -10.59 4.66 14.96
CA ALA A 70 -11.11 4.95 16.29
C ALA A 70 -12.51 4.35 16.48
N TYR A 71 -13.38 4.53 15.48
CA TYR A 71 -14.73 3.95 15.48
C TYR A 71 -14.71 2.42 15.61
N TRP A 72 -13.96 1.74 14.73
CA TRP A 72 -13.90 0.28 14.72
C TRP A 72 -13.32 -0.28 16.03
N LYS A 73 -12.28 0.37 16.56
CA LYS A 73 -11.69 -0.01 17.84
C LYS A 73 -12.70 0.11 18.98
N GLU A 74 -13.49 1.17 19.00
CA GLU A 74 -14.52 1.36 20.02
C GLU A 74 -15.64 0.34 19.88
N LEU A 75 -16.11 0.09 18.65
CA LEU A 75 -17.12 -0.92 18.35
C LEU A 75 -16.69 -2.31 18.83
N PHE A 76 -15.44 -2.70 18.58
CA PHE A 76 -14.88 -3.95 19.07
C PHE A 76 -14.85 -4.03 20.60
N ARG A 77 -14.44 -2.95 21.29
CA ARG A 77 -14.36 -2.91 22.76
C ARG A 77 -15.73 -3.00 23.42
N GLN A 78 -16.71 -2.28 22.90
CA GLN A 78 -18.07 -2.25 23.45
C GLN A 78 -18.79 -3.59 23.29
N SER A 79 -18.59 -4.24 22.15
CA SER A 79 -19.23 -5.51 21.82
C SER A 79 -18.55 -6.74 22.38
N LYS A 80 -17.38 -6.58 23.04
CA LYS A 80 -16.52 -7.69 23.48
C LYS A 80 -16.19 -8.68 22.35
N GLY A 81 -16.19 -8.22 21.10
CA GLY A 81 -15.88 -9.04 19.93
C GLY A 81 -17.06 -9.77 19.28
N ASP A 82 -18.31 -9.44 19.61
CA ASP A 82 -19.50 -10.12 19.05
C ASP A 82 -20.46 -9.18 18.29
N ALA A 83 -20.03 -7.96 17.97
CA ALA A 83 -20.85 -7.06 17.15
C ALA A 83 -20.94 -7.54 15.70
N VAL A 84 -22.10 -7.28 15.08
CA VAL A 84 -22.31 -7.42 13.64
C VAL A 84 -22.48 -6.02 13.06
N ALA A 85 -21.64 -5.65 12.10
CA ALA A 85 -21.71 -4.38 11.39
C ALA A 85 -22.15 -4.61 9.94
N THR A 86 -22.88 -3.65 9.36
CA THR A 86 -23.23 -3.68 7.94
C THR A 86 -22.13 -3.00 7.14
N ILE A 87 -21.65 -3.65 6.08
CA ILE A 87 -20.61 -3.12 5.21
C ILE A 87 -21.05 -3.05 3.74
N GLU A 88 -20.61 -1.99 3.08
CA GLU A 88 -20.82 -1.74 1.67
C GLU A 88 -19.53 -1.16 1.07
N LEU A 89 -19.17 -1.63 -0.13
CA LEU A 89 -18.13 -0.95 -0.91
C LEU A 89 -18.69 0.37 -1.42
N VAL A 90 -18.03 1.47 -1.06
CA VAL A 90 -18.33 2.74 -1.69
C VAL A 90 -17.68 2.67 -3.07
N ALA A 91 -18.51 2.64 -4.13
CA ALA A 91 -18.00 2.79 -5.47
C ALA A 91 -17.27 4.14 -5.53
N ASP A 92 -15.97 4.08 -5.73
CA ASP A 92 -15.18 5.26 -6.03
C ASP A 92 -15.66 5.71 -7.43
N GLU A 93 -16.53 6.73 -7.49
CA GLU A 93 -16.42 7.68 -8.61
C GLU A 93 -15.02 8.27 -8.46
N ALA A 94 -14.06 7.62 -9.13
CA ALA A 94 -12.64 7.90 -9.15
C ALA A 94 -12.28 9.27 -8.57
N ALA A 95 -12.23 9.37 -7.24
CA ALA A 95 -11.65 10.54 -6.61
C ALA A 95 -10.18 10.16 -6.48
N PRO A 96 -9.28 10.74 -7.30
CA PRO A 96 -7.86 10.42 -7.23
C PRO A 96 -7.41 10.75 -5.81
N VAL A 97 -7.28 9.71 -4.98
CA VAL A 97 -6.49 9.80 -3.77
C VAL A 97 -5.09 10.08 -4.25
N ALA A 98 -4.66 11.34 -4.11
CA ALA A 98 -3.28 11.76 -4.30
C ALA A 98 -2.40 10.87 -3.41
N GLY A 99 -1.87 9.81 -4.02
CA GLY A 99 -1.32 8.65 -3.35
C GLY A 99 -0.63 7.79 -4.40
N ASN A 100 0.58 8.24 -4.74
CA ASN A 100 1.37 7.91 -5.92
C ASN A 100 0.74 8.37 -7.23
N ASP A 101 1.25 9.50 -7.74
CA ASP A 101 1.31 9.74 -9.17
C ASP A 101 1.66 8.43 -9.86
N ALA A 102 0.90 8.12 -10.91
CA ALA A 102 1.15 6.99 -11.77
C ALA A 102 2.65 6.84 -11.97
N VAL A 103 3.24 5.79 -11.39
CA VAL A 103 4.57 5.36 -11.83
C VAL A 103 4.37 5.14 -13.33
N PRO A 104 4.96 5.99 -14.20
CA PRO A 104 4.79 5.78 -15.62
C PRO A 104 5.24 4.35 -15.87
N ALA A 105 4.45 3.61 -16.66
CA ALA A 105 4.87 2.27 -17.08
C ALA A 105 6.31 2.41 -17.58
N ILE A 106 7.24 1.73 -16.92
CA ILE A 106 8.63 1.72 -17.36
C ILE A 106 8.57 1.04 -18.73
N GLU A 107 8.64 1.84 -19.79
CA GLU A 107 8.85 1.32 -21.12
C GLU A 107 10.22 0.66 -21.09
N TRP A 108 10.23 -0.66 -21.14
CA TRP A 108 11.46 -1.39 -21.33
C TRP A 108 11.99 -0.99 -22.71
N PRO A 109 13.26 -0.55 -22.80
CA PRO A 109 13.85 -0.25 -24.10
C PRO A 109 13.73 -1.48 -25.00
N ASP A 110 13.50 -1.24 -26.29
CA ASP A 110 13.58 -2.31 -27.29
C ASP A 110 14.93 -3.05 -27.20
N GLU A 111 14.99 -4.25 -27.78
CA GLU A 111 16.17 -5.11 -27.66
C GLU A 111 17.44 -4.44 -28.20
N ALA A 112 17.32 -3.53 -29.19
CA ALA A 112 18.46 -2.80 -29.72
C ALA A 112 19.02 -1.79 -28.70
N ASN A 113 18.14 -1.02 -28.04
CA ASN A 113 18.52 -0.10 -26.97
C ASN A 113 19.08 -0.84 -25.76
N ARG A 114 18.53 -2.01 -25.41
CA ARG A 114 19.05 -2.84 -24.32
C ARG A 114 20.48 -3.32 -24.60
N VAL A 115 20.72 -3.81 -25.81
CA VAL A 115 22.06 -4.27 -26.23
C VAL A 115 23.05 -3.10 -26.26
N ALA A 116 22.65 -1.94 -26.78
CA ALA A 116 23.49 -0.74 -26.80
C ALA A 116 23.86 -0.26 -25.38
N ALA A 117 22.90 -0.26 -24.45
CA ALA A 117 23.14 0.11 -23.05
C ALA A 117 24.14 -0.86 -22.37
N LEU A 118 24.01 -2.16 -22.64
CA LEU A 118 24.93 -3.17 -22.10
C LEU A 118 26.35 -3.04 -22.70
N ALA A 119 26.45 -2.71 -23.99
CA ALA A 119 27.73 -2.45 -24.64
C ALA A 119 28.40 -1.21 -24.04
N ALA A 120 27.67 -0.10 -23.91
CA ALA A 120 28.18 1.13 -23.29
C ALA A 120 28.63 0.91 -21.84
N LEU A 121 27.89 0.12 -21.05
CA LEU A 121 28.29 -0.23 -19.68
C LEU A 121 29.57 -1.08 -19.65
N ARG A 122 29.70 -2.02 -20.59
CA ARG A 122 30.90 -2.85 -20.72
C ARG A 122 32.12 -2.03 -21.13
N ASP A 123 31.93 -1.09 -22.04
CA ASP A 123 32.97 -0.16 -22.48
C ASP A 123 33.36 0.81 -21.36
N PHE A 124 32.39 1.31 -20.58
CA PHE A 124 32.66 2.09 -19.38
C PHE A 124 33.51 1.33 -18.35
N ARG A 125 33.24 0.03 -18.16
CA ARG A 125 34.05 -0.83 -17.29
C ARG A 125 35.49 -0.98 -17.81
N ASN A 126 35.68 -1.04 -19.12
CA ASN A 126 36.99 -1.16 -19.75
C ASN A 126 37.74 0.17 -19.85
N ALA A 127 37.04 1.31 -19.77
CA ALA A 127 37.61 2.65 -19.77
C ALA A 127 38.44 2.98 -18.51
N GLY A 128 38.56 2.04 -17.57
CA GLY A 128 39.54 2.12 -16.48
C GLY A 128 39.31 3.28 -15.53
N TYR A 129 38.04 3.64 -15.29
CA TYR A 129 37.69 4.70 -14.34
C TYR A 129 38.29 4.39 -12.97
N ARG A 130 39.36 5.11 -12.62
CA ARG A 130 39.85 5.23 -11.26
C ARG A 130 39.29 6.53 -10.73
N SER A 131 38.60 6.49 -9.59
CA SER A 131 38.49 7.72 -8.82
C SER A 131 39.91 8.17 -8.49
N ASP A 132 40.14 9.47 -8.57
CA ASP A 132 41.38 10.13 -8.13
C ASP A 132 41.63 9.99 -6.62
N GLY A 133 40.77 9.24 -5.92
CA GLY A 133 40.82 9.05 -4.48
C GLY A 133 40.39 10.30 -3.71
N THR A 134 40.02 11.39 -4.39
CA THR A 134 39.54 12.61 -3.74
C THR A 134 38.17 12.30 -3.15
N PRO A 135 38.05 12.22 -1.82
CA PRO A 135 36.74 12.09 -1.21
C PRO A 135 35.96 13.33 -1.59
N TYR A 136 34.78 13.17 -2.18
CA TYR A 136 33.78 14.23 -2.11
C TYR A 136 33.67 14.60 -0.63
N GLY A 137 33.81 15.89 -0.32
CA GLY A 137 33.89 16.43 1.05
C GLY A 137 32.81 15.88 1.98
N LYS A 138 32.97 16.08 3.29
CA LYS A 138 32.01 15.51 4.24
C LYS A 138 30.62 16.05 3.91
N ARG A 139 29.62 15.16 3.95
CA ARG A 139 28.21 15.50 3.67
C ARG A 139 27.72 16.71 4.47
N ASP A 140 28.35 16.97 5.61
CA ASP A 140 28.03 18.04 6.54
C ASP A 140 28.59 19.42 6.12
N ASP A 141 29.57 19.47 5.22
CA ASP A 141 30.19 20.73 4.75
C ASP A 141 29.23 21.53 3.85
N TRP A 142 28.24 20.87 3.22
CA TRP A 142 27.24 21.50 2.33
C TRP A 142 26.12 22.24 3.06
N TYR A 143 25.97 22.05 4.38
CA TYR A 143 24.95 22.74 5.18
C TYR A 143 25.50 23.94 5.98
N ALA A 144 26.80 24.21 5.88
CA ALA A 144 27.45 25.25 6.65
C ALA A 144 27.43 26.64 5.98
N GLU A 145 27.14 26.73 4.68
CA GLU A 145 27.25 28.01 3.94
C GLU A 145 25.94 28.79 3.75
N ASP A 146 24.77 28.21 4.07
CA ASP A 146 23.48 28.95 4.00
C ASP A 146 23.01 29.51 5.37
N GLY A 147 23.94 29.60 6.33
CA GLY A 147 23.66 29.95 7.72
C GLY A 147 24.42 31.17 8.23
N ARG A 148 24.44 32.29 7.50
CA ARG A 148 24.63 33.62 8.09
C ARG A 148 24.25 34.77 7.16
#